data_AF-A0A2K8Z4G6-F1
#
_entry.id   AF-A0A2K8Z4G6-F1
#
_cell.length_a   1.000
_cell.length_b   1.000
_cell.length_c   1.000
_cell.angle_alpha   90.00
_cell.angle_beta   90.00
_cell.angle_gamma   90.00
#
_symmetry.space_group_name_H-M   'P 1'
#
loop_
_entity.id
_entity.type
_entity.pdbx_description
1 polymer ?
#
loop_
_entity_poly.entity_id
_entity_poly.type
_entity_poly.pdbx_seq_one_letter_code
_entity_poly.pdbx_strand_id
1 'polypeptide(L)'
;MSFWQFDGNKSLPAFDYLLIDLSTLSDERLPILQSDYARLTAILLQNSRRKRELTRLLDAFADVVRRLVETPAGQRFVNTGFLYLSYTADLTKIELFGIFNRISSKTESSTMTVAEELIQQERRQNKIKFIKAMLNLNLTAAAIASAAELPLAEVDIIIDEINRTQAP
;
A
#
# COMPACT_ATOMS: atom_id res chain seq x y z
N MET A 1 14.84 -36.04 -26.44
CA MET A 1 16.13 -36.52 -27.00
C MET A 1 17.03 -35.31 -27.10
N SER A 2 18.02 -35.17 -26.21
CA SER A 2 18.86 -33.96 -26.11
C SER A 2 20.06 -34.04 -27.03
N PHE A 3 20.31 -32.98 -27.81
CA PHE A 3 21.59 -32.76 -28.46
C PHE A 3 22.27 -31.59 -27.77
N TRP A 4 23.33 -31.87 -27.01
CA TRP A 4 24.28 -30.87 -26.53
C TRP A 4 25.49 -30.91 -27.45
N GLN A 5 25.87 -29.77 -28.01
CA GLN A 5 27.18 -29.58 -28.65
C GLN A 5 27.91 -28.50 -27.84
N PHE A 6 29.04 -28.88 -27.25
CA PHE A 6 29.93 -27.97 -26.52
C PHE A 6 31.13 -27.66 -27.41
N ASP A 7 31.42 -26.37 -27.61
CA ASP A 7 32.73 -25.93 -28.09
C ASP A 7 33.30 -24.87 -27.13
N GLY A 8 34.60 -24.98 -26.88
CA GLY A 8 35.29 -24.54 -25.68
C GLY A 8 35.67 -23.06 -25.60
N ASN A 9 34.73 -22.12 -25.76
CA ASN A 9 34.97 -20.74 -25.34
C ASN A 9 33.67 -19.98 -25.05
N LYS A 10 33.41 -19.68 -23.76
CA LYS A 10 32.25 -18.92 -23.24
C LYS A 10 30.90 -19.28 -23.89
N SER A 11 30.19 -20.23 -23.31
CA SER A 11 28.77 -20.49 -23.58
C SER A 11 27.94 -19.27 -23.19
N LEU A 12 27.74 -18.33 -24.12
CA LEU A 12 26.60 -17.43 -24.03
C LEU A 12 25.36 -18.27 -24.27
N PRO A 13 24.39 -18.32 -23.34
CA PRO A 13 23.12 -18.99 -23.61
C PRO A 13 22.50 -18.37 -24.86
N ALA A 14 22.37 -19.17 -25.91
CA ALA A 14 21.57 -18.81 -27.07
C ALA A 14 20.11 -18.84 -26.62
N PHE A 15 19.58 -17.67 -26.24
CA PHE A 15 18.15 -17.53 -25.98
C PHE A 15 17.44 -17.39 -27.33
N ASP A 16 16.74 -18.42 -27.75
CA ASP A 16 15.73 -18.30 -28.80
C ASP A 16 14.54 -17.52 -28.21
N TYR A 17 14.47 -16.22 -28.51
CA TYR A 17 13.35 -15.40 -28.09
C TYR A 17 12.14 -15.71 -28.97
N LEU A 18 11.12 -16.35 -28.38
CA LEU A 18 9.78 -16.40 -28.96
C LEU A 18 9.15 -15.00 -28.85
N LEU A 19 9.35 -14.18 -29.89
CA LEU A 19 8.66 -12.91 -30.04
C LEU A 19 7.19 -13.19 -30.37
N ILE A 20 6.32 -13.01 -29.39
CA ILE A 20 4.88 -13.11 -29.57
C ILE A 20 4.38 -11.74 -30.06
N ASP A 21 3.86 -11.69 -31.29
CA ASP A 21 3.18 -10.50 -31.78
C ASP A 21 1.78 -10.39 -31.16
N LEU A 22 1.69 -9.62 -30.08
CA LEU A 22 0.45 -9.32 -29.35
C LEU A 22 -0.62 -8.66 -30.21
N SER A 23 -0.26 -8.02 -31.34
CA SER A 23 -1.26 -7.38 -32.21
C SER A 23 -2.12 -8.38 -33.00
N THR A 24 -1.67 -9.63 -33.11
CA THR A 24 -2.35 -10.71 -33.84
C THR A 24 -3.17 -11.65 -32.95
N LEU A 25 -3.04 -11.52 -31.63
CA LEU A 25 -3.83 -12.29 -30.67
C LEU A 25 -5.24 -11.67 -30.57
N SER A 26 -6.29 -12.45 -30.85
CA SER A 26 -7.66 -12.02 -30.57
C SER A 26 -7.88 -11.94 -29.06
N ASP A 27 -8.77 -11.04 -28.60
CA ASP A 27 -9.08 -10.84 -27.17
C ASP A 27 -9.47 -12.15 -26.47
N GLU A 28 -10.11 -13.08 -27.20
CA GLU A 28 -10.50 -14.42 -26.76
C GLU A 28 -9.31 -15.34 -26.43
N ARG A 29 -8.09 -15.03 -26.88
CA ARG A 29 -6.85 -15.82 -26.67
C ARG A 29 -5.92 -15.24 -25.60
N LEU A 30 -6.17 -14.03 -25.11
CA LEU A 30 -5.49 -13.47 -23.95
C LEU A 30 -5.65 -14.29 -22.63
N PRO A 31 -6.71 -15.10 -22.41
CA PRO A 31 -6.83 -15.95 -21.23
C PRO A 31 -5.71 -16.99 -21.04
N ILE A 32 -4.93 -17.29 -22.09
CA ILE A 32 -3.85 -18.31 -22.07
C ILE A 32 -2.69 -17.90 -21.15
N LEU A 33 -2.57 -16.61 -20.82
CA LEU A 33 -1.55 -16.11 -19.91
C LEU A 33 -1.89 -16.49 -18.46
N GLN A 34 -0.99 -17.20 -17.78
CA GLN A 34 -1.27 -17.86 -16.50
C GLN A 34 -1.51 -16.89 -15.32
N SER A 35 -0.96 -15.68 -15.36
CA SER A 35 -1.11 -14.70 -14.29
C SER A 35 -1.95 -13.50 -14.72
N ASP A 36 -2.71 -12.95 -13.78
CA ASP A 36 -3.49 -11.74 -14.01
C ASP A 36 -2.59 -10.55 -14.35
N TYR A 37 -1.37 -10.50 -13.80
CA TYR A 37 -0.34 -9.56 -14.20
C TYR A 37 0.01 -9.67 -15.69
N ALA A 38 0.34 -10.88 -16.17
CA ALA A 38 0.68 -11.09 -17.58
C ALA A 38 -0.49 -10.75 -18.52
N ARG A 39 -1.72 -11.12 -18.13
CA ARG A 39 -2.94 -10.75 -18.87
C ARG A 39 -3.10 -9.23 -18.97
N LEU A 40 -2.98 -8.52 -17.85
CA LEU A 40 -3.13 -7.07 -17.83
C LEU A 40 -2.05 -6.37 -18.66
N THR A 41 -0.80 -6.82 -18.54
CA THR A 41 0.32 -6.31 -19.33
C THR A 41 0.11 -6.57 -20.82
N ALA A 42 -0.37 -7.75 -21.22
CA ALA A 42 -0.64 -8.06 -22.62
C ALA A 42 -1.76 -7.18 -23.20
N ILE A 43 -2.87 -6.97 -22.47
CA ILE A 43 -3.96 -6.07 -22.86
C ILE A 43 -3.43 -4.64 -23.06
N LEU A 44 -2.63 -4.13 -22.11
CA LEU A 44 -2.06 -2.78 -22.19
C LEU A 44 -1.09 -2.64 -23.38
N LEU A 45 -0.21 -3.62 -23.58
CA LEU A 45 0.77 -3.62 -24.67
C LEU A 45 0.11 -3.75 -26.05
N GLN A 46 -0.91 -4.61 -26.18
CA GLN A 46 -1.67 -4.78 -27.41
C GLN A 46 -2.35 -3.48 -27.84
N ASN A 47 -2.89 -2.74 -26.88
CA ASN A 47 -3.57 -1.48 -27.12
C ASN A 47 -2.64 -0.26 -27.12
N SER A 48 -1.36 -0.42 -26.78
CA SER A 48 -0.37 0.67 -26.66
C SER A 48 -0.23 1.54 -27.91
N ARG A 49 -0.35 0.93 -29.10
CA ARG A 49 -0.25 1.62 -30.40
C ARG A 49 -1.58 2.23 -30.86
N ARG A 50 -2.69 1.83 -30.25
CA ARG A 50 -4.05 2.31 -30.57
C ARG A 50 -4.51 3.28 -29.49
N LYS A 51 -3.89 4.47 -29.50
CA LYS A 51 -4.07 5.52 -28.48
C LYS A 51 -5.54 5.74 -28.07
N ARG A 52 -6.46 5.75 -29.04
CA ARG A 52 -7.90 5.97 -28.78
C ARG A 52 -8.57 4.82 -28.01
N GLU A 53 -8.22 3.57 -28.30
CA GLU A 53 -8.74 2.39 -27.62
C GLU A 53 -8.15 2.26 -26.22
N LEU A 54 -6.84 2.49 -26.08
CA LEU A 54 -6.18 2.53 -24.78
C LEU A 54 -6.76 3.62 -23.87
N THR A 55 -6.96 4.83 -24.38
CA THR A 55 -7.60 5.91 -23.62
C THR A 55 -9.00 5.50 -23.16
N ARG A 56 -9.83 4.92 -24.03
CA ARG A 56 -11.16 4.42 -23.64
C ARG A 56 -11.12 3.35 -22.56
N LEU A 57 -10.17 2.41 -22.63
CA LEU A 57 -9.97 1.37 -21.61
C LEU A 57 -9.57 1.97 -20.26
N LEU A 58 -8.65 2.93 -20.28
CA LEU A 58 -8.20 3.63 -19.06
C LEU A 58 -9.31 4.49 -18.47
N ASP A 59 -10.10 5.17 -19.29
CA ASP A 59 -11.27 5.95 -18.85
C ASP A 59 -12.34 5.03 -18.23
N ALA A 60 -12.64 3.89 -18.88
CA ALA A 60 -13.57 2.90 -18.35
C ALA A 60 -13.09 2.31 -17.01
N PHE A 61 -11.79 2.06 -16.88
CA PHE A 61 -11.18 1.61 -15.63
C PHE A 61 -11.29 2.69 -14.54
N ALA A 62 -10.96 3.94 -14.86
CA ALA A 62 -11.12 5.06 -13.93
C ALA A 62 -12.58 5.20 -13.47
N ASP A 63 -13.54 5.00 -14.35
CA ASP A 63 -14.96 5.03 -14.01
C ASP A 63 -15.39 3.83 -13.15
N VAL A 64 -14.82 2.65 -13.35
CA VAL A 64 -15.02 1.50 -12.44
C VAL A 64 -14.48 1.84 -11.05
N VAL A 65 -13.28 2.40 -10.96
CA VAL A 65 -12.68 2.83 -9.68
C VAL A 65 -13.55 3.88 -9.01
N ARG A 66 -14.02 4.91 -9.74
CA ARG A 66 -14.93 5.93 -9.20
C ARG A 66 -16.23 5.33 -8.66
N ARG A 67 -16.88 4.43 -9.41
CA ARG A 67 -18.09 3.75 -8.95
C ARG A 67 -17.84 2.84 -7.77
N LEU A 68 -16.69 2.16 -7.73
CA LEU A 68 -16.32 1.28 -6.63
C LEU A 68 -16.21 2.08 -5.34
N VAL A 69 -15.53 3.23 -5.36
CA VAL A 69 -15.35 4.15 -4.22
C VAL A 69 -16.68 4.61 -3.63
N GLU A 70 -17.76 4.66 -4.42
CA GLU A 70 -19.08 5.02 -3.89
C GLU A 70 -19.68 3.95 -2.98
N THR A 71 -19.20 2.72 -3.06
CA THR A 71 -19.66 1.59 -2.22
C THR A 71 -18.85 1.47 -0.91
N PRO A 72 -19.43 0.89 0.16
CA PRO A 72 -18.68 0.60 1.39
C PRO A 72 -17.46 -0.30 1.16
N ALA A 73 -17.55 -1.24 0.21
CA ALA A 73 -16.44 -2.13 -0.13
C ALA A 73 -15.30 -1.37 -0.82
N GLY A 74 -15.61 -0.44 -1.72
CA GLY A 74 -14.60 0.40 -2.35
C GLY A 74 -13.98 1.43 -1.42
N GLN A 75 -14.75 2.00 -0.49
CA GLN A 75 -14.17 2.81 0.59
C GLN A 75 -13.16 2.01 1.42
N ARG A 76 -13.49 0.77 1.78
CA ARG A 76 -12.52 -0.12 2.46
C ARG A 76 -11.29 -0.37 1.61
N PHE A 77 -11.45 -0.63 0.32
CA PHE A 77 -10.32 -0.82 -0.60
C PHE A 77 -9.40 0.42 -0.65
N VAL A 78 -9.98 1.62 -0.75
CA VAL A 78 -9.25 2.89 -0.72
C VAL A 78 -8.49 3.06 0.59
N ASN A 79 -9.15 2.84 1.73
CA ASN A 79 -8.54 3.01 3.04
C ASN A 79 -7.39 2.03 3.25
N THR A 80 -7.57 0.76 2.87
CA THR A 80 -6.52 -0.25 2.91
C THR A 80 -5.37 0.10 1.98
N GLY A 81 -5.65 0.60 0.77
CA GLY A 81 -4.64 1.05 -0.18
C GLY A 81 -3.83 2.23 0.35
N PHE A 82 -4.49 3.22 0.94
CA PHE A 82 -3.84 4.37 1.57
C PHE A 82 -2.95 3.93 2.72
N LEU A 83 -3.46 3.06 3.60
CA LEU A 83 -2.71 2.50 4.73
C LEU A 83 -1.49 1.70 4.27
N TYR A 84 -1.65 0.86 3.25
CA TYR A 84 -0.53 0.06 2.73
C TYR A 84 0.56 0.96 2.14
N LEU A 85 0.16 1.95 1.34
CA LEU A 85 1.10 2.88 0.72
C LEU A 85 1.76 3.81 1.74
N SER A 86 1.07 4.21 2.81
CA SER A 86 1.69 5.02 3.87
C SER A 86 2.80 4.28 4.63
N TYR A 87 2.80 2.94 4.63
CA TYR A 87 3.85 2.12 5.22
C TYR A 87 4.93 1.67 4.23
N THR A 88 4.59 1.48 2.96
CA THR A 88 5.46 0.78 2.00
C THR A 88 6.00 1.66 0.88
N ALA A 89 5.35 2.79 0.60
CA ALA A 89 5.81 3.71 -0.43
C ALA A 89 6.76 4.74 0.16
N ASP A 90 7.81 5.08 -0.60
CA ASP A 90 8.67 6.23 -0.32
C ASP A 90 7.97 7.52 -0.78
N LEU A 91 6.80 7.79 -0.17
CA LEU A 91 5.97 8.95 -0.45
C LEU A 91 5.66 9.66 0.86
N THR A 92 5.73 10.99 0.83
CA THR A 92 5.27 11.80 1.95
C THR A 92 3.75 11.70 2.09
N LYS A 93 3.23 11.94 3.31
CA LYS A 93 1.78 11.99 3.57
C LYS A 93 1.08 12.98 2.61
N ILE A 94 1.73 14.11 2.26
CA ILE A 94 1.19 15.14 1.34
C ILE A 94 1.05 14.59 -0.08
N GLU A 95 2.05 13.87 -0.58
CA GLU A 95 1.99 13.27 -1.92
C GLU A 95 0.91 12.20 -2.01
N LEU A 96 0.80 11.37 -0.96
CA LEU A 96 -0.24 10.37 -0.82
C LEU A 96 -1.65 11.00 -0.84
N PHE A 97 -1.88 12.06 -0.07
CA PHE A 97 -3.14 12.80 -0.13
C PHE A 97 -3.43 13.36 -1.52
N GLY A 98 -2.42 13.94 -2.19
CA GLY A 98 -2.57 14.48 -3.54
C GLY A 98 -3.00 13.43 -4.56
N ILE A 99 -2.50 12.20 -4.46
CA ILE A 99 -2.89 11.09 -5.34
C ILE A 99 -4.34 10.67 -5.09
N PHE A 100 -4.71 10.44 -3.83
CA PHE A 100 -6.06 9.96 -3.48
C PHE A 100 -7.14 11.04 -3.70
N ASN A 101 -6.81 12.33 -3.53
CA ASN A 101 -7.74 13.43 -3.81
C ASN A 101 -8.11 13.49 -5.31
N ARG A 102 -7.17 13.18 -6.21
CA ARG A 102 -7.44 13.16 -7.66
C ARG A 102 -8.43 12.07 -8.08
N ILE A 103 -8.69 11.07 -7.25
CA ILE A 103 -9.67 10.00 -7.53
C ILE A 103 -11.08 10.51 -7.31
N SER A 104 -11.37 11.03 -6.11
CA SER A 104 -12.59 11.74 -5.75
C SER A 104 -12.45 12.52 -4.43
N SER A 105 -13.37 13.45 -4.18
CA SER A 105 -13.48 14.13 -2.88
C SER A 105 -13.87 13.17 -1.74
N LYS A 106 -14.56 12.06 -2.05
CA LYS A 106 -14.93 11.04 -1.07
C LYS A 106 -13.71 10.22 -0.62
N THR A 107 -12.77 9.95 -1.52
CA THR A 107 -11.47 9.36 -1.17
C THR A 107 -10.62 10.31 -0.33
N GLU A 108 -10.65 11.62 -0.58
CA GLU A 108 -9.99 12.62 0.28
C GLU A 108 -10.51 12.54 1.72
N SER A 109 -11.82 12.64 1.92
CA SER A 109 -12.41 12.55 3.27
C SER A 109 -12.08 11.22 3.97
N SER A 110 -12.17 10.09 3.25
CA SER A 110 -11.91 8.77 3.84
C SER A 110 -10.44 8.59 4.24
N THR A 111 -9.52 9.06 3.40
CA THR A 111 -8.07 8.98 3.67
C THR A 111 -7.63 9.95 4.77
N MET A 112 -8.27 11.13 4.89
CA MET A 112 -8.06 12.04 6.02
C MET A 112 -8.41 11.37 7.35
N THR A 113 -9.55 10.68 7.44
CA THR A 113 -9.91 9.94 8.66
C THR A 113 -8.85 8.90 9.02
N VAL A 114 -8.42 8.08 8.05
CA VAL A 114 -7.37 7.06 8.28
C VAL A 114 -6.05 7.71 8.71
N ALA A 115 -5.69 8.84 8.11
CA ALA A 115 -4.47 9.56 8.48
C ALA A 115 -4.54 10.15 9.89
N GLU A 116 -5.69 10.69 10.31
CA GLU A 116 -5.91 11.16 11.67
C GLU A 116 -5.80 10.02 12.67
N GLU A 117 -6.42 8.87 12.38
CA GLU A 117 -6.30 7.66 13.20
C GLU A 117 -4.83 7.22 13.34
N LEU A 118 -4.06 7.22 12.24
CA LEU A 118 -2.64 6.92 12.26
C LEU A 118 -1.84 7.90 13.14
N ILE A 119 -2.11 9.21 13.02
CA ILE A 119 -1.45 10.23 13.85
C ILE A 119 -1.78 10.02 15.33
N GLN A 120 -3.04 9.70 15.66
CA GLN A 120 -3.44 9.44 17.04
C GLN A 120 -2.78 8.17 17.58
N GLN A 121 -2.69 7.11 16.78
CA GLN A 121 -1.98 5.89 17.14
C GLN A 121 -0.49 6.15 17.36
N GLU A 122 0.18 6.88 16.46
CA GLU A 122 1.59 7.28 16.60
C GLU A 122 1.82 8.08 17.90
N ARG A 123 0.96 9.08 18.17
CA ARG A 123 1.01 9.89 19.40
C ARG A 123 0.83 9.03 20.64
N ARG A 124 -0.14 8.10 20.63
CA ARG A 124 -0.39 7.18 21.75
C ARG A 124 0.82 6.27 21.99
N GLN A 125 1.39 5.68 20.95
CA GLN A 125 2.59 4.84 21.06
C GLN A 125 3.79 5.62 21.60
N ASN A 126 3.97 6.87 21.18
CA ASN A 126 5.04 7.72 21.69
C ASN A 126 4.86 8.04 23.18
N LYS A 127 3.63 8.33 23.63
CA LYS A 127 3.33 8.49 25.06
C LYS A 127 3.66 7.23 25.86
N ILE A 128 3.26 6.05 25.37
CA ILE A 128 3.56 4.76 26.01
C ILE A 128 5.07 4.55 26.11
N LYS A 129 5.83 4.77 25.02
CA LYS A 129 7.30 4.64 25.02
C LYS A 129 7.97 5.58 26.01
N PHE A 130 7.54 6.84 26.04
CA PHE A 130 8.05 7.85 26.97
C PHE A 130 7.79 7.43 28.43
N ILE A 131 6.54 7.10 28.77
CA ILE A 131 6.17 6.69 30.13
C ILE A 131 6.93 5.43 30.54
N LYS A 132 7.04 4.44 29.65
CA LYS A 132 7.84 3.23 29.90
C LYS A 132 9.31 3.55 30.18
N ALA A 133 9.92 4.45 29.41
CA ALA A 133 11.30 4.89 29.65
C ALA A 133 11.45 5.56 31.02
N MET A 134 10.49 6.39 31.42
CA MET A 134 10.53 7.08 32.71
C MET A 134 10.29 6.15 33.91
N LEU A 135 9.42 5.14 33.76
CA LEU A 135 9.25 4.08 34.76
C LEU A 135 10.56 3.29 34.97
N ASN A 136 11.29 3.00 33.89
CA ASN A 136 12.60 2.34 33.97
C ASN A 136 13.66 3.18 34.71
N LEU A 137 13.47 4.50 34.78
CA LEU A 137 14.28 5.43 35.58
C LEU A 137 13.78 5.55 37.03
N ASN A 138 12.82 4.72 37.45
CA ASN A 138 12.18 4.73 38.77
C ASN A 138 11.47 6.05 39.12
N LEU A 139 10.98 6.78 38.11
CA LEU A 139 10.18 7.98 38.34
C LEU A 139 8.76 7.62 38.76
N THR A 140 8.19 8.42 39.66
CA THR A 140 6.81 8.25 40.13
C THR A 140 5.80 8.75 39.08
N ALA A 141 4.59 8.21 39.09
CA ALA A 141 3.52 8.62 38.17
C ALA A 141 3.27 10.15 38.20
N ALA A 142 3.33 10.77 39.38
CA ALA A 142 3.21 12.22 39.53
C ALA A 142 4.34 13.01 38.86
N ALA A 143 5.59 12.54 38.99
CA ALA A 143 6.73 13.15 38.31
C ALA A 143 6.65 13.00 36.78
N ILE A 144 6.19 11.83 36.31
CA ILE A 144 5.97 11.55 34.88
C ILE A 144 4.86 12.44 34.31
N ALA A 145 3.72 12.56 35.01
CA ALA A 145 2.61 13.41 34.61
C ALA A 145 3.04 14.88 34.48
N SER A 146 3.82 15.36 35.46
CA SER A 146 4.41 16.70 35.40
C SER A 146 5.36 16.87 34.22
N ALA A 147 6.24 15.89 33.95
CA ALA A 147 7.22 15.98 32.87
C ALA A 147 6.61 15.87 31.46
N ALA A 148 5.50 15.15 31.34
CA ALA A 148 4.78 14.96 30.08
C ALA A 148 3.69 16.03 29.83
N GLU A 149 3.44 16.91 30.81
CA GLU A 149 2.30 17.84 30.81
C GLU A 149 0.96 17.12 30.59
N LEU A 150 0.80 15.93 31.21
CA LEU A 150 -0.39 15.11 31.09
C LEU A 150 -1.16 15.05 32.41
N PRO A 151 -2.50 14.86 32.37
CA PRO A 151 -3.26 14.54 33.57
C PRO A 151 -2.73 13.26 34.23
N LEU A 152 -2.59 13.26 35.56
CA LEU A 152 -2.15 12.08 36.31
C LEU A 152 -2.99 10.84 35.99
N ALA A 153 -4.32 11.01 35.91
CA ALA A 153 -5.23 9.93 35.54
C ALA A 153 -4.93 9.32 34.15
N GLU A 154 -4.48 10.13 33.17
CA GLU A 154 -4.10 9.59 31.86
C GLU A 154 -2.80 8.78 31.95
N VAL A 155 -1.84 9.23 32.75
CA VAL A 155 -0.60 8.51 33.03
C VAL A 155 -0.88 7.19 33.72
N ASP A 156 -1.74 7.17 34.75
CA ASP A 156 -2.13 5.96 35.47
C ASP A 156 -2.76 4.91 34.54
N ILE A 157 -3.65 5.33 33.64
CA ILE A 157 -4.23 4.44 32.61
C ILE A 157 -3.15 3.82 31.72
N ILE A 158 -2.15 4.61 31.32
CA ILE A 158 -1.04 4.12 30.48
C ILE A 158 -0.13 3.17 31.26
N ILE A 159 0.15 3.46 32.53
CA ILE A 159 0.94 2.58 33.40
C ILE A 159 0.23 1.23 33.55
N ASP A 160 -1.08 1.23 33.80
CA ASP A 160 -1.89 0.02 33.89
C ASP A 160 -1.83 -0.80 32.59
N GLU A 161 -1.93 -0.15 31.43
CA GLU A 161 -1.78 -0.80 30.13
C GLU A 161 -0.40 -1.45 29.96
N ILE A 162 0.67 -0.71 30.29
CA ILE A 162 2.06 -1.20 30.22
C ILE A 162 2.24 -2.44 31.10
N ASN A 163 1.70 -2.42 32.31
CA ASN A 163 1.80 -3.52 33.28
C ASN A 163 1.03 -4.76 32.81
N ARG A 164 -0.17 -4.59 32.24
CA ARG A 164 -0.96 -5.71 31.68
C ARG A 164 -0.23 -6.40 30.52
N THR A 165 0.50 -5.64 29.72
CA THR A 165 1.22 -6.18 28.54
C THR A 165 2.54 -6.87 28.93
N GLN A 166 2.99 -6.73 30.18
CA GLN A 166 4.21 -7.35 30.72
C GLN A 166 3.94 -8.49 31.72
N ALA A 167 2.67 -8.72 32.09
CA ALA A 167 2.29 -9.86 32.89
C ALA A 167 2.46 -11.16 32.06
N PRO A 168 3.10 -12.21 32.61
CA PRO A 168 3.33 -13.48 31.92
C PRO A 168 2.04 -14.25 31.59
#